data_AF-A0A8B6E470-F1
#
_entry.id   AF-A0A8B6E470-F1
#
_cell.length_a   1.000
_cell.length_b   1.000
_cell.length_c   1.000
_cell.angle_alpha   90.00
_cell.angle_beta   90.00
_cell.angle_gamma   90.00
#
_symmetry.space_group_name_H-M   'P 1'
#
loop_
_entity.id
_entity.type
_entity.pdbx_description
1 polymer ?
#
loop_
_entity_poly.entity_id
_entity_poly.type
_entity_poly.pdbx_seq_one_letter_code
_entity_poly.pdbx_strand_id
1 'polypeptide(L)'
;MKWRELLQETVSPDIHFLSPAVSSVIFCLLVMLLSVIMHKLSNLFLPGSIKLYALDFFKSVAMFTYPLAFGLTRTYHGHIGYCVIMVPINVLTVLLMTEGNISPVDNFLFAIKGQQALWKSILRIIIQVNGAFAAFYLAQKIMQLEFHEDFENMLSNACISDLKVTIFFGFLIEMLGTAWDVWVWSLSLSRYHRINLIIKMTNTALVVCS
;
A
#
# COMPACT_ATOMS: atom_id res chain seq x y z
N MET A 1 -10.88 -28.20 -6.83
CA MET A 1 -9.67 -28.63 -6.13
C MET A 1 -8.88 -27.40 -5.76
N LYS A 2 -8.92 -27.00 -4.50
CA LYS A 2 -8.23 -25.81 -3.98
C LYS A 2 -6.74 -26.11 -3.82
N TRP A 3 -5.89 -25.08 -3.89
CA TRP A 3 -4.45 -25.21 -3.70
C TRP A 3 -4.09 -25.88 -2.35
N ARG A 4 -4.88 -25.60 -1.32
CA ARG A 4 -4.81 -26.24 0.00
C ARG A 4 -5.09 -27.75 -0.03
N GLU A 5 -6.05 -28.20 -0.85
CA GLU A 5 -6.41 -29.61 -1.00
C GLU A 5 -5.30 -30.39 -1.72
N LEU A 6 -4.71 -29.79 -2.77
CA LEU A 6 -3.57 -30.35 -3.51
C LEU A 6 -2.31 -30.55 -2.65
N LEU A 7 -2.11 -29.69 -1.65
CA LEU A 7 -0.91 -29.69 -0.82
C LEU A 7 -1.07 -30.44 0.50
N GLN A 8 -2.30 -30.53 1.04
CA GLN A 8 -2.61 -31.39 2.20
C GLN A 8 -2.41 -32.88 1.90
N GLU A 9 -2.46 -33.29 0.63
CA GLU A 9 -2.07 -34.64 0.21
C GLU A 9 -0.55 -34.90 0.36
N THR A 10 0.27 -33.85 0.48
CA THR A 10 1.74 -33.95 0.54
C THR A 10 2.38 -33.55 1.88
N VAL A 11 1.67 -32.83 2.76
CA VAL A 11 2.20 -32.32 4.04
C VAL A 11 1.18 -32.51 5.16
N SER A 12 1.63 -33.01 6.32
CA SER A 12 0.80 -33.33 7.48
C SER A 12 -0.17 -32.20 7.89
N PRO A 13 -1.40 -32.54 8.34
CA PRO A 13 -2.53 -31.61 8.46
C PRO A 13 -2.43 -30.53 9.55
N ASP A 14 -1.42 -30.58 10.44
CA ASP A 14 -1.34 -29.73 11.65
C ASP A 14 -0.33 -28.56 11.57
N ILE A 15 0.19 -28.25 10.38
CA ILE A 15 1.18 -27.16 10.22
C ILE A 15 0.47 -25.91 9.68
N HIS A 16 0.42 -24.82 10.46
CA HIS A 16 0.14 -23.48 9.92
C HIS A 16 1.08 -23.25 8.74
N PHE A 17 0.54 -23.23 7.52
CA PHE A 17 1.29 -23.48 6.29
C PHE A 17 2.46 -22.50 6.10
N LEU A 18 2.30 -21.26 6.56
CA LEU A 18 3.31 -20.21 6.60
C LEU A 18 3.03 -19.29 7.80
N SER A 19 4.07 -18.71 8.40
CA SER A 19 3.88 -17.74 9.48
C SER A 19 3.22 -16.46 8.97
N PRO A 20 2.49 -15.70 9.81
CA PRO A 20 1.83 -14.45 9.41
C PRO A 20 2.77 -13.48 8.68
N ALA A 21 4.01 -13.32 9.18
CA ALA A 21 5.01 -12.48 8.54
C ALA A 21 5.43 -12.99 7.15
N VAL A 22 5.63 -14.30 6.99
CA VAL A 22 6.02 -14.88 5.70
C VAL A 22 4.88 -14.79 4.68
N SER A 23 3.64 -15.05 5.10
CA SER A 23 2.45 -14.89 4.24
C SER A 23 2.27 -13.44 3.80
N SER A 24 2.45 -12.48 4.71
CA SER A 24 2.41 -11.04 4.38
C SER A 24 3.50 -10.64 3.39
N VAL A 25 4.73 -11.13 3.56
CA VAL A 25 5.84 -10.86 2.62
C VAL A 25 5.53 -11.44 1.24
N ILE A 26 5.11 -12.71 1.14
CA ILE A 26 4.77 -13.35 -0.14
C ILE A 26 3.64 -12.58 -0.83
N PHE A 27 2.59 -12.22 -0.09
CA PHE A 27 1.50 -11.40 -0.60
C PHE A 27 2.01 -10.08 -1.18
N CYS A 28 2.82 -9.33 -0.43
CA CYS A 28 3.39 -8.07 -0.88
C CYS A 28 4.31 -8.25 -2.10
N LEU A 29 5.12 -9.31 -2.15
CA LEU A 29 6.00 -9.58 -3.28
C LEU A 29 5.22 -9.89 -4.57
N LEU A 30 4.11 -10.64 -4.48
CA LEU A 30 3.24 -10.92 -5.63
C LEU A 30 2.60 -9.64 -6.16
N VAL A 31 2.04 -8.83 -5.27
CA VAL A 31 1.47 -7.51 -5.61
C VAL A 31 2.51 -6.62 -6.27
N MET A 32 3.70 -6.54 -5.66
CA MET A 32 4.81 -5.73 -6.16
C MET A 32 5.24 -6.20 -7.54
N LEU A 33 5.42 -7.50 -7.75
CA LEU A 33 5.83 -8.07 -9.04
C LEU A 33 4.83 -7.70 -10.14
N LEU A 34 3.54 -7.94 -9.92
CA LEU A 34 2.48 -7.61 -10.89
C LEU A 34 2.46 -6.11 -11.19
N SER A 35 2.51 -5.28 -10.15
CA SER A 35 2.39 -3.83 -10.29
C SER A 35 3.63 -3.21 -10.92
N VAL A 36 4.83 -3.70 -10.61
CA VAL A 36 6.09 -3.27 -11.21
C VAL A 36 6.13 -3.66 -12.68
N ILE A 37 5.75 -4.90 -13.04
CA ILE A 37 5.69 -5.31 -14.45
C ILE A 37 4.74 -4.40 -15.22
N MET A 38 3.51 -4.20 -14.73
CA MET A 38 2.52 -3.36 -15.40
C MET A 38 2.96 -1.88 -15.49
N HIS A 39 3.60 -1.37 -14.44
CA HIS A 39 4.15 -0.01 -14.43
C HIS A 39 5.29 0.15 -15.45
N LYS A 40 6.22 -0.80 -15.52
CA LYS A 40 7.31 -0.77 -16.51
C LYS A 40 6.78 -0.90 -17.95
N LEU A 41 5.86 -1.83 -18.19
CA LEU A 41 5.20 -1.97 -19.50
C LEU A 41 4.45 -0.69 -19.88
N SER A 42 3.71 -0.10 -18.95
CA SER A 42 3.02 1.18 -19.17
C SER A 42 4.00 2.30 -19.50
N ASN A 43 5.16 2.33 -18.84
CA ASN A 43 6.19 3.33 -19.09
C ASN A 43 6.82 3.18 -20.48
N LEU A 44 6.94 1.95 -20.98
CA LEU A 44 7.54 1.63 -22.27
C LEU A 44 6.58 1.84 -23.44
N PHE A 45 5.32 1.45 -23.29
CA PHE A 45 4.40 1.34 -24.42
C PHE A 45 3.36 2.45 -24.52
N LEU A 46 3.04 3.16 -23.43
CA LEU A 46 1.99 4.18 -23.46
C LEU A 46 2.50 5.56 -23.89
N PRO A 47 1.72 6.31 -24.68
CA PRO A 47 2.07 7.68 -25.05
C PRO A 47 2.01 8.60 -23.83
N GLY A 48 2.84 9.65 -23.85
CA GLY A 48 3.02 10.58 -22.73
C GLY A 48 1.73 11.23 -22.20
N SER A 49 0.69 11.32 -23.02
CA SER A 49 -0.64 11.86 -22.63
C SER A 49 -1.35 11.02 -21.57
N ILE A 50 -1.23 9.69 -21.63
CA ILE A 50 -1.87 8.76 -20.69
C ILE A 50 -0.88 8.08 -19.75
N LYS A 51 0.42 8.08 -20.11
CA LYS A 51 1.49 7.42 -19.36
C LYS A 51 1.42 7.75 -17.87
N LEU A 52 1.41 9.04 -17.51
CA LEU A 52 1.44 9.46 -16.11
C LEU A 52 0.26 8.92 -15.29
N TYR A 53 -0.94 8.86 -15.88
CA TYR A 53 -2.13 8.32 -15.22
C TYR A 53 -2.01 6.81 -15.00
N ALA A 54 -1.53 6.07 -15.99
CA ALA A 54 -1.30 4.63 -15.84
C ALA A 54 -0.24 4.33 -14.76
N LEU A 55 0.83 5.13 -14.69
CA LEU A 55 1.87 4.99 -13.67
C LEU A 55 1.33 5.30 -12.27
N ASP A 56 0.53 6.37 -12.11
CA ASP A 56 -0.19 6.66 -10.86
C ASP A 56 -1.09 5.49 -10.47
N PHE A 57 -1.87 4.95 -11.43
CA PHE A 57 -2.78 3.84 -11.20
C PHE A 57 -2.07 2.60 -10.64
N PHE A 58 -1.06 2.08 -11.34
CA PHE A 58 -0.38 0.84 -10.91
C PHE A 58 0.41 1.04 -9.62
N LYS A 59 0.97 2.23 -9.39
CA LYS A 59 1.65 2.55 -8.13
C LYS A 59 0.66 2.63 -6.96
N SER A 60 -0.52 3.20 -7.18
CA SER A 60 -1.62 3.18 -6.22
C SER A 60 -2.12 1.76 -5.96
N VAL A 61 -2.28 0.93 -7.00
CA VAL A 61 -2.66 -0.49 -6.82
C VAL A 61 -1.70 -1.19 -5.86
N ALA A 62 -0.38 -1.07 -6.08
CA ALA A 62 0.60 -1.67 -5.19
C ALA A 62 0.46 -1.18 -3.74
N MET A 63 0.54 0.15 -3.56
CA MET A 63 0.60 0.77 -2.22
C MET A 63 -0.69 0.61 -1.42
N PHE A 64 -1.85 0.53 -2.07
CA PHE A 64 -3.13 0.32 -1.40
C PHE A 64 -3.47 -1.15 -1.18
N THR A 65 -2.79 -2.08 -1.85
CA THR A 65 -3.01 -3.51 -1.62
C THR A 65 -2.23 -3.99 -0.38
N TYR A 66 -1.02 -3.48 -0.15
CA TYR A 66 -0.16 -3.95 0.96
C TYR A 66 -0.74 -3.82 2.37
N PRO A 67 -1.49 -2.75 2.74
CA PRO A 67 -2.04 -2.59 4.09
C PRO A 67 -2.82 -3.79 4.59
N LEU A 68 -3.47 -4.54 3.70
CA LEU A 68 -4.19 -5.75 4.07
C LEU A 68 -3.25 -6.85 4.61
N ALA A 69 -2.08 -7.01 3.99
CA ALA A 69 -1.03 -7.91 4.51
C ALA A 69 -0.33 -7.33 5.74
N PHE A 70 -0.15 -6.01 5.82
CA PHE A 70 0.42 -5.39 7.02
C PHE A 70 -0.53 -5.54 8.23
N GLY A 71 -1.84 -5.53 8.01
CA GLY A 71 -2.86 -5.81 9.02
C GLY A 71 -2.67 -7.19 9.65
N LEU A 72 -2.45 -8.23 8.83
CA LEU A 72 -2.11 -9.58 9.33
C LEU A 72 -0.89 -9.57 10.24
N THR A 73 0.19 -8.93 9.81
CA THR A 73 1.40 -8.84 10.65
C THR A 73 1.16 -8.05 11.92
N ARG A 74 0.40 -6.94 11.86
CA ARG A 74 0.07 -6.12 13.04
C ARG A 74 -0.73 -6.91 14.07
N THR A 75 -1.68 -7.73 13.63
CA THR A 75 -2.50 -8.57 14.52
C THR A 75 -1.64 -9.58 15.29
N TYR A 76 -0.63 -10.18 14.65
CA TYR A 76 0.16 -11.27 15.24
C TYR A 76 1.49 -10.83 15.87
N HIS A 77 2.09 -9.73 15.40
CA HIS A 77 3.42 -9.27 15.80
C HIS A 77 3.42 -7.82 16.30
N GLY A 78 2.24 -7.22 16.47
CA GLY A 78 2.07 -5.86 16.97
C GLY A 78 2.63 -4.79 16.04
N HIS A 79 2.76 -3.57 16.59
CA HIS A 79 3.24 -2.39 15.87
C HIS A 79 4.67 -2.54 15.33
N ILE A 80 5.54 -3.25 16.07
CA ILE A 80 6.92 -3.48 15.62
C ILE A 80 6.93 -4.34 14.35
N GLY A 81 6.16 -5.44 14.34
CA GLY A 81 6.03 -6.30 13.16
C GLY A 81 5.47 -5.53 11.95
N TYR A 82 4.44 -4.70 12.18
CA TYR A 82 3.91 -3.80 11.16
C TYR A 82 5.01 -2.93 10.55
N CYS A 83 5.78 -2.21 11.37
CA CYS A 83 6.85 -1.32 10.90
C CYS A 83 7.94 -2.07 10.13
N VAL A 84 8.39 -3.23 10.63
CA VAL A 84 9.45 -4.04 10.03
C VAL A 84 9.09 -4.53 8.62
N ILE A 85 7.81 -4.76 8.32
CA ILE A 85 7.37 -5.20 7.00
C ILE A 85 6.97 -3.99 6.12
N MET A 86 6.19 -3.06 6.67
CA MET A 86 5.65 -1.91 5.94
C MET A 86 6.77 -1.04 5.34
N VAL A 87 7.77 -0.69 6.14
CA VAL A 87 8.84 0.23 5.74
C VAL A 87 9.64 -0.32 4.55
N PRO A 88 10.28 -1.51 4.61
CA PRO A 88 11.10 -1.98 3.49
C PRO A 88 10.27 -2.25 2.23
N ILE A 89 9.05 -2.79 2.34
CA ILE A 89 8.19 -3.05 1.18
C ILE A 89 7.81 -1.74 0.46
N ASN A 90 7.41 -0.72 1.20
CA ASN A 90 7.05 0.58 0.61
C ASN A 90 8.27 1.32 0.06
N VAL A 91 9.40 1.30 0.78
CA VAL A 91 10.68 1.86 0.29
C VAL A 91 11.07 1.20 -1.03
N LEU A 92 11.07 -0.12 -1.09
CA LEU A 92 11.42 -0.88 -2.29
C LEU A 92 10.46 -0.55 -3.44
N THR A 93 9.16 -0.47 -3.17
CA THR A 93 8.14 -0.12 -4.18
C THR A 93 8.40 1.26 -4.77
N VAL A 94 8.68 2.29 -3.94
CA VAL A 94 9.01 3.63 -4.44
C VAL A 94 10.29 3.63 -5.28
N LEU A 95 11.30 2.86 -4.90
CA LEU A 95 12.56 2.76 -5.65
C LEU A 95 12.42 2.02 -6.98
N LEU A 96 11.52 1.03 -7.08
CA LEU A 96 11.26 0.30 -8.33
C LEU A 96 10.32 1.09 -9.26
N MET A 97 9.38 1.83 -8.69
CA MET A 97 8.34 2.61 -9.37
C MET A 97 8.60 4.12 -9.18
N THR A 98 9.70 4.59 -9.76
CA THR A 98 10.22 5.97 -9.57
C THR A 98 9.29 7.05 -10.12
N GLU A 99 8.55 6.75 -11.19
CA GLU A 99 7.57 7.65 -11.80
C GLU A 99 6.16 7.41 -11.23
N GLY A 100 5.32 8.44 -11.32
CA GLY A 100 3.97 8.43 -10.78
C GLY A 100 3.89 8.86 -9.32
N ASN A 101 2.73 9.42 -8.96
CA ASN A 101 2.37 9.90 -7.64
C ASN A 101 1.27 9.02 -7.05
N ILE A 102 1.30 8.79 -5.75
CA ILE A 102 0.31 8.02 -4.99
C ILE A 102 -0.48 8.86 -4.01
N SER A 103 -0.09 10.13 -3.79
CA SER A 103 -0.69 11.01 -2.81
C SER A 103 -1.68 11.96 -3.49
N PRO A 104 -2.99 11.85 -3.17
CA PRO A 104 -3.99 12.82 -3.60
C PRO A 104 -3.66 14.22 -3.10
N VAL A 105 -3.11 14.32 -1.88
CA VAL A 105 -2.72 15.57 -1.24
C VAL A 105 -1.60 16.24 -2.03
N ASP A 106 -0.57 15.50 -2.45
CA ASP A 106 0.52 16.06 -3.25
C ASP A 106 0.02 16.56 -4.60
N ASN A 107 -0.87 15.80 -5.26
CA ASN A 107 -1.48 16.25 -6.51
C ASN A 107 -2.28 17.55 -6.33
N PHE A 108 -3.02 17.68 -5.23
CA PHE A 108 -3.74 18.89 -4.90
C PHE A 108 -2.80 20.06 -4.58
N LEU A 109 -1.74 19.82 -3.81
CA LEU A 109 -0.72 20.82 -3.49
C LEU A 109 0.01 21.33 -4.73
N PHE A 110 0.32 20.46 -5.70
CA PHE A 110 0.91 20.88 -6.98
C PHE A 110 -0.04 21.79 -7.78
N ALA A 111 -1.36 21.61 -7.67
CA ALA A 111 -2.31 22.55 -8.29
C ALA A 111 -2.32 23.91 -7.58
N ILE A 112 -2.36 23.92 -6.25
CA ILE A 112 -2.32 25.16 -5.45
C ILE A 112 -1.02 25.94 -5.72
N LYS A 113 0.11 25.25 -5.86
CA LYS A 113 1.41 25.84 -6.17
C LYS A 113 1.59 26.24 -7.64
N GLY A 114 0.58 26.05 -8.49
CA GLY A 114 0.65 26.36 -9.92
C GLY A 114 1.59 25.46 -10.73
N GLN A 115 2.03 24.33 -10.16
CA GLN A 115 2.93 23.37 -10.84
C GLN A 115 2.19 22.45 -11.82
N GLN A 116 0.89 22.28 -11.62
CA GLN A 116 0.01 21.60 -12.58
C GLN A 116 -1.38 22.24 -12.62
N ALA A 117 -2.10 22.09 -13.73
CA ALA A 117 -3.48 22.57 -13.81
C ALA A 117 -4.40 21.77 -12.87
N LEU A 118 -5.35 22.44 -12.22
CA LEU A 118 -6.27 21.84 -11.25
C LEU A 118 -7.02 20.61 -11.81
N TRP A 119 -7.50 20.69 -13.05
CA TRP A 119 -8.21 19.57 -13.68
C TRP A 119 -7.32 18.33 -13.86
N LYS A 120 -6.01 18.51 -14.10
CA LYS A 120 -5.05 17.40 -14.17
C LYS A 120 -4.88 16.74 -12.81
N SER A 121 -4.78 17.54 -11.74
CA SER A 121 -4.74 17.01 -10.37
C SER A 121 -5.99 16.20 -10.04
N ILE A 122 -7.18 16.73 -10.36
CA ILE A 122 -8.45 16.04 -10.12
C ILE A 122 -8.48 14.69 -10.86
N LEU A 123 -8.09 14.66 -12.13
CA LEU A 123 -8.02 13.41 -12.89
C LEU A 123 -7.04 12.41 -12.29
N ARG A 124 -5.85 12.86 -11.86
CA ARG A 124 -4.86 11.98 -11.20
C ARG A 124 -5.42 11.41 -9.90
N ILE A 125 -6.11 12.22 -9.10
CA ILE A 125 -6.78 11.77 -7.87
C ILE A 125 -7.85 10.71 -8.19
N ILE A 126 -8.70 10.95 -9.19
CA ILE A 126 -9.70 9.97 -9.64
C ILE A 126 -9.03 8.66 -10.03
N ILE A 127 -7.91 8.72 -10.76
CA ILE A 127 -7.16 7.53 -11.16
C ILE A 127 -6.55 6.80 -9.97
N GLN A 128 -6.01 7.52 -8.97
CA GLN A 128 -5.51 6.93 -7.73
C GLN A 128 -6.62 6.23 -6.93
N VAL A 129 -7.80 6.84 -6.85
CA VAL A 129 -8.99 6.25 -6.22
C VAL A 129 -9.44 4.99 -6.95
N ASN A 130 -9.47 5.00 -8.29
CA ASN A 130 -9.73 3.79 -9.08
C ASN A 130 -8.66 2.71 -8.85
N GLY A 131 -7.40 3.12 -8.67
CA GLY A 131 -6.31 2.24 -8.26
C GLY A 131 -6.57 1.58 -6.91
N ALA A 132 -7.12 2.31 -5.93
CA ALA A 132 -7.51 1.75 -4.63
C ALA A 132 -8.65 0.73 -4.74
N PHE A 133 -9.65 0.97 -5.59
CA PHE A 133 -10.68 -0.04 -5.88
C PHE A 133 -10.09 -1.28 -6.53
N ALA A 134 -9.22 -1.12 -7.52
CA ALA A 134 -8.51 -2.23 -8.16
C ALA A 134 -7.59 -2.98 -7.18
N ALA A 135 -6.96 -2.28 -6.24
CA ALA A 135 -6.17 -2.86 -5.16
C ALA A 135 -7.00 -3.81 -4.30
N PHE A 136 -8.22 -3.41 -3.93
CA PHE A 136 -9.13 -4.27 -3.18
C PHE A 136 -9.44 -5.56 -3.97
N TYR A 137 -9.86 -5.46 -5.24
CA TYR A 137 -10.12 -6.64 -6.07
C TYR A 137 -8.89 -7.54 -6.23
N LEU A 138 -7.71 -6.95 -6.46
CA LEU A 138 -6.46 -7.70 -6.56
C LEU A 138 -6.17 -8.45 -5.25
N ALA A 139 -6.36 -7.78 -4.10
CA ALA A 139 -6.19 -8.40 -2.80
C ALA A 139 -7.11 -9.61 -2.64
N GLN A 140 -8.39 -9.49 -2.99
CA GLN A 140 -9.33 -10.62 -2.91
C GLN A 140 -8.82 -11.81 -3.74
N LYS A 141 -8.29 -11.57 -4.94
CA LYS A 141 -7.77 -12.64 -5.81
C LYS A 141 -6.50 -13.28 -5.28
N ILE A 142 -5.58 -12.51 -4.70
CA ILE A 142 -4.36 -13.06 -4.12
C ILE A 142 -4.68 -13.80 -2.82
N MET A 143 -5.60 -13.29 -1.99
CA MET A 143 -6.02 -13.94 -0.75
C MET A 143 -6.74 -15.27 -0.99
N GLN A 144 -7.40 -15.43 -2.13
CA GLN A 144 -7.98 -16.72 -2.58
C GLN A 144 -6.93 -17.82 -2.83
N LEU A 145 -5.63 -17.48 -2.86
CA LEU A 145 -4.55 -18.47 -2.89
C LEU A 145 -4.30 -19.11 -1.50
N GLU A 146 -5.01 -18.67 -0.47
CA GLU A 146 -5.06 -19.29 0.88
C GLU A 146 -3.68 -19.44 1.54
N PHE A 147 -2.79 -18.45 1.38
CA PHE A 147 -1.46 -18.45 2.02
C PHE A 147 -1.51 -18.37 3.56
N HIS A 148 -2.64 -17.95 4.12
CA HIS A 148 -2.91 -17.91 5.56
C HIS A 148 -4.42 -18.00 5.80
N GLU A 149 -4.83 -18.66 6.88
CA GLU A 149 -6.24 -18.91 7.20
C GLU A 149 -7.04 -17.63 7.48
N ASP A 150 -6.44 -16.65 8.15
CA ASP A 150 -7.11 -15.38 8.48
C ASP A 150 -7.29 -14.39 7.34
N PHE A 151 -6.77 -14.66 6.14
CA PHE A 151 -7.01 -13.74 5.02
C PHE A 151 -8.49 -13.64 4.64
N GLU A 152 -9.26 -14.72 4.82
CA GLU A 152 -10.71 -14.71 4.61
C GLU A 152 -11.41 -13.81 5.64
N ASN A 153 -11.03 -13.92 6.92
CA ASN A 153 -11.56 -13.12 8.02
C ASN A 153 -11.21 -11.62 7.90
N MET A 154 -10.06 -11.29 7.31
CA MET A 154 -9.66 -9.90 7.09
C MET A 154 -10.47 -9.24 5.99
N LEU A 155 -10.84 -9.99 4.95
CA LEU A 155 -11.65 -9.48 3.86
C LEU A 155 -13.05 -9.06 4.35
N SER A 156 -13.64 -9.83 5.25
CA SER A 156 -14.96 -9.56 5.83
C SER A 156 -14.96 -8.37 6.80
N ASN A 157 -13.84 -8.08 7.45
CA ASN A 157 -13.72 -7.02 8.46
C ASN A 157 -13.08 -5.73 7.94
N ALA A 158 -12.73 -5.66 6.64
CA ALA A 158 -11.97 -4.55 6.06
C ALA A 158 -12.66 -3.17 6.16
N CYS A 159 -13.97 -3.12 6.43
CA CYS A 159 -14.74 -1.87 6.52
C CYS A 159 -14.93 -1.34 7.95
N ILE A 160 -14.36 -1.98 8.97
CA ILE A 160 -14.49 -1.54 10.37
C ILE A 160 -13.34 -0.60 10.69
N SER A 161 -13.67 0.64 11.07
CA SER A 161 -12.70 1.61 11.58
C SER A 161 -11.92 1.02 12.75
N ASP A 162 -10.59 1.10 12.71
CA ASP A 162 -9.71 0.69 13.81
C ASP A 162 -9.80 1.67 15.00
N LEU A 163 -10.09 2.94 14.70
CA LEU A 163 -10.39 3.99 15.67
C LEU A 163 -11.69 3.71 16.43
N LYS A 164 -11.57 3.31 17.70
CA LYS A 164 -12.68 3.13 18.65
C LYS A 164 -13.10 4.45 19.32
N VAL A 165 -13.30 5.50 18.52
CA VAL A 165 -13.67 6.85 18.97
C VAL A 165 -14.87 7.39 18.19
N THR A 166 -15.42 8.53 18.61
CA THR A 166 -16.49 9.18 17.84
C THR A 166 -15.96 9.67 16.48
N ILE A 167 -16.87 9.82 15.51
CA ILE A 167 -16.54 10.25 14.14
C ILE A 167 -15.73 11.56 14.15
N PHE A 168 -16.11 12.53 15.00
CA PHE A 168 -15.40 13.80 15.08
C PHE A 168 -13.94 13.63 15.54
N PHE A 169 -13.71 12.83 16.59
CA PHE A 169 -12.34 12.58 17.06
C PHE A 169 -11.55 11.74 16.06
N GLY A 170 -12.17 10.74 15.42
CA GLY A 170 -11.52 9.96 14.36
C GLY A 170 -11.07 10.84 13.20
N PHE A 171 -11.95 11.73 12.73
CA PHE A 171 -11.63 12.72 11.70
C PHE A 171 -10.48 13.64 12.11
N LEU A 172 -10.49 14.13 13.36
CA LEU A 172 -9.42 15.00 13.85
C LEU A 172 -8.07 14.27 13.93
N ILE A 173 -8.06 13.03 14.42
CA ILE A 173 -6.84 12.20 14.51
C ILE A 173 -6.27 11.96 13.12
N GLU A 174 -7.09 11.53 12.16
CA GLU A 174 -6.67 11.28 10.77
C GLU A 174 -6.18 12.56 10.08
N MET A 175 -6.87 13.69 10.31
CA MET A 175 -6.45 14.98 9.77
C MET A 175 -5.07 15.40 10.31
N LEU A 176 -4.86 15.31 11.63
CA LEU A 176 -3.60 15.69 12.25
C LEU A 176 -2.47 14.75 11.84
N GLY A 177 -2.72 13.45 11.82
CA GLY A 177 -1.77 12.44 11.34
C GLY A 177 -1.36 12.68 9.89
N THR A 178 -2.34 12.92 9.02
CA THR A 178 -2.10 13.24 7.60
C THR A 178 -1.33 14.56 7.44
N ALA A 179 -1.71 15.61 8.17
CA ALA A 179 -1.02 16.90 8.10
C ALA A 179 0.44 16.80 8.58
N TRP A 180 0.69 16.05 9.65
CA TRP A 180 2.03 15.77 10.15
C TRP A 180 2.86 15.00 9.11
N ASP A 181 2.31 13.93 8.56
CA ASP A 181 3.02 13.12 7.57
C ASP A 181 3.37 13.94 6.32
N VAL A 182 2.41 14.70 5.78
CA VAL A 182 2.63 15.61 4.64
C VAL A 182 3.73 16.64 4.94
N TRP A 183 3.73 17.21 6.15
CA TRP A 183 4.77 18.14 6.56
C TRP A 183 6.14 17.48 6.59
N VAL A 184 6.29 16.30 7.21
CA VAL A 184 7.54 15.51 7.23
C VAL A 184 7.98 15.14 5.81
N TRP A 185 7.05 14.78 4.93
CA TRP A 185 7.31 14.50 3.52
C TRP A 185 7.82 15.72 2.75
N SER A 186 7.50 16.93 3.17
CA SER A 186 8.03 18.16 2.56
C SER A 186 9.48 18.47 2.96
N LEU A 187 10.00 17.88 4.04
CA LEU A 187 11.34 18.16 4.55
C LEU A 187 12.41 17.29 3.86
N SER A 188 13.65 17.80 3.78
CA SER A 188 14.83 17.02 3.39
C SER A 188 15.63 16.65 4.64
N LEU A 189 15.30 15.49 5.24
CA LEU A 189 15.86 15.05 6.53
C LEU A 189 17.25 14.41 6.40
N SER A 190 17.61 13.94 5.21
CA SER A 190 18.94 13.40 4.93
C SER A 190 19.40 13.76 3.52
N ARG A 191 20.72 13.94 3.35
CA ARG A 191 21.34 14.13 2.04
C ARG A 191 21.22 12.87 1.16
N TYR A 192 21.18 11.69 1.77
CA TYR A 192 21.06 10.43 1.04
C TYR A 192 19.58 10.12 0.79
N HIS A 193 19.18 10.09 -0.49
CA HIS A 193 17.78 9.88 -0.88
C HIS A 193 17.15 8.63 -0.26
N ARG A 194 17.88 7.51 -0.23
CA ARG A 194 17.40 6.24 0.36
C ARG A 194 17.15 6.35 1.86
N ILE A 195 18.06 6.99 2.59
CA ILE A 195 17.92 7.20 4.04
C ILE A 195 16.75 8.13 4.31
N ASN A 196 16.62 9.20 3.53
CA ASN A 196 15.48 10.13 3.62
C ASN A 196 14.14 9.40 3.42
N LEU A 197 14.07 8.49 2.44
CA LEU A 197 12.87 7.70 2.17
C LEU A 197 12.55 6.73 3.31
N ILE A 198 13.56 6.04 3.88
CA ILE A 198 13.38 5.15 5.04
C ILE A 198 12.84 5.92 6.23
N ILE A 199 13.41 7.10 6.54
CA ILE A 199 12.96 7.94 7.65
C ILE A 199 11.50 8.35 7.46
N LYS A 200 11.12 8.80 6.26
CA LYS A 200 9.74 9.22 5.94
C LYS A 200 8.76 8.06 6.03
N MET A 201 9.08 6.90 5.46
CA MET A 201 8.23 5.71 5.56
C MET A 201 8.11 5.21 7.01
N THR A 202 9.17 5.34 7.80
CA THR A 202 9.14 5.03 9.24
C THR A 202 8.22 5.99 9.98
N ASN A 203 8.26 7.30 9.67
CA ASN A 203 7.33 8.28 10.22
C ASN A 203 5.88 7.91 9.89
N THR A 204 5.58 7.62 8.62
CA THR A 204 4.24 7.18 8.20
C THR A 204 3.79 5.94 8.97
N ALA A 205 4.68 4.95 9.15
CA ALA A 205 4.35 3.74 9.92
C ALA A 205 4.06 4.05 11.40
N LEU A 206 4.81 4.98 12.01
CA LEU A 206 4.61 5.39 13.39
C LEU A 206 3.29 6.15 13.59
N VAL A 207 2.91 7.03 12.65
CA VAL A 207 1.61 7.74 12.68
C VAL A 207 0.43 6.75 12.67
N VAL A 208 0.53 5.66 11.92
CA VAL A 208 -0.51 4.61 11.88
C VAL A 208 -0.51 3.74 13.15
N CYS A 209 0.63 3.67 13.85
CA CYS A 209 0.79 2.87 15.05
C CYS A 209 0.52 3.62 16.35
N SER A 210 0.37 4.95 16.31
CA SER A 210 0.13 5.82 17.45
C SER A 210 -1.33 5.92 17.88
#